data_AF-A0A1Q7LZY6-F1
#
_entry.id   AF-A0A1Q7LZY6-F1
#
_cell.length_a   1.000
_cell.length_b   1.000
_cell.length_c   1.000
_cell.angle_alpha   90.00
_cell.angle_beta   90.00
_cell.angle_gamma   90.00
#
_symmetry.space_group_name_H-M   'P 1'
#
loop_
_entity.id
_entity.type
_entity.pdbx_description
1 polymer ?
#
loop_
_entity_poly.entity_id
_entity_poly.type
_entity_poly.pdbx_seq_one_letter_code
_entity_poly.pdbx_strand_id
1 'polypeptide(L)'
;MDSKDLERIGVAALLNAMRENARLVLVDEIGPMEMTSRAFRTAISQLLASGKATVATLRHDSRYPEVEEARRTVDTRTILVTLANRENVPQEIVAEVDAMLGLTGGGPS
;
A
#
# COMPACT_ATOMS: atom_id res chain seq x y z
N MET A 1 9.93 -20.86 8.23
CA MET A 1 10.23 -19.42 8.24
C MET A 1 9.52 -18.85 9.46
N ASP A 2 10.27 -18.25 10.40
CA ASP A 2 9.72 -17.75 11.67
C ASP A 2 9.01 -16.41 11.46
N SER A 3 7.93 -16.15 12.20
CA SER A 3 7.14 -14.91 12.13
C SER A 3 8.00 -13.67 12.44
N LYS A 4 9.03 -13.83 13.27
CA LYS A 4 9.95 -12.75 13.66
C LYS A 4 10.89 -12.32 12.53
N ASP A 5 11.30 -13.26 11.69
CA ASP A 5 12.17 -12.94 10.55
C ASP A 5 11.39 -12.18 9.47
N LEU A 6 10.15 -12.60 9.21
CA LEU A 6 9.25 -11.90 8.29
C LEU A 6 8.95 -10.48 8.79
N GLU A 7 8.69 -10.31 10.09
CA GLU A 7 8.49 -8.99 10.71
C GLU A 7 9.72 -8.09 10.52
N ARG A 8 10.92 -8.59 10.83
CA ARG A 8 12.15 -7.80 10.71
C ARG A 8 12.39 -7.36 9.27
N ILE A 9 12.17 -8.25 8.31
CA ILE A 9 12.32 -7.96 6.88
C ILE A 9 11.25 -6.97 6.42
N GLY A 10 9.99 -7.18 6.80
CA GLY A 10 8.88 -6.30 6.43
C GLY A 10 9.05 -4.88 6.96
N VAL A 11 9.37 -4.73 8.26
CA VAL A 11 9.61 -3.42 8.86
C VAL A 11 10.81 -2.72 8.19
N ALA A 12 11.91 -3.44 7.96
CA ALA A 12 13.07 -2.88 7.28
C ALA A 12 12.72 -2.43 5.85
N ALA A 13 11.94 -3.21 5.11
CA ALA A 13 11.49 -2.87 3.76
C ALA A 13 10.62 -1.60 3.75
N LEU A 14 9.66 -1.47 4.66
CA LEU A 14 8.84 -0.27 4.80
C LEU A 14 9.70 0.97 5.12
N LEU A 15 10.63 0.84 6.08
CA LEU A 15 11.54 1.92 6.45
C LEU A 15 12.50 2.32 5.33
N ASN A 16 12.93 1.37 4.50
CA ASN A 16 13.79 1.64 3.35
C ASN A 16 13.00 2.30 2.22
N ALA A 17 11.80 1.81 1.92
CA ALA A 17 10.91 2.42 0.93
C ALA A 17 10.59 3.89 1.24
N MET A 18 10.50 4.23 2.53
CA MET A 18 10.35 5.62 2.98
C MET A 18 11.62 6.46 2.83
N ARG A 19 12.80 5.90 3.13
CA ARG A 19 14.09 6.62 3.09
C ARG A 19 14.64 6.82 1.69
N GLU A 20 14.41 5.85 0.82
CA GLU A 20 14.92 5.86 -0.54
C GLU A 20 14.04 6.73 -1.46
N ASN A 21 14.60 7.13 -2.61
CA ASN A 21 13.90 7.91 -3.62
C ASN A 21 12.95 7.03 -4.46
N ALA A 22 12.25 6.10 -3.80
CA ALA A 22 11.24 5.26 -4.42
C ALA A 22 10.05 6.12 -4.85
N ARG A 23 9.68 6.00 -6.12
CA ARG A 23 8.52 6.69 -6.72
C ARG A 23 7.20 6.01 -6.34
N LEU A 24 7.21 4.69 -6.16
CA LEU A 24 6.05 3.85 -5.87
C LEU A 24 6.42 2.83 -4.80
N VAL A 25 5.51 2.58 -3.86
CA VAL A 25 5.64 1.53 -2.85
C VAL A 25 4.48 0.54 -3.01
N LEU A 26 4.81 -0.75 -3.10
CA LEU A 26 3.83 -1.84 -3.17
C LEU A 26 3.86 -2.64 -1.88
N VAL A 27 2.70 -2.79 -1.24
CA VAL A 27 2.51 -3.60 -0.03
C VAL A 27 1.49 -4.68 -0.34
N ASP A 28 1.97 -5.88 -0.70
CA ASP A 28 1.09 -6.95 -1.19
C ASP A 28 0.07 -7.42 -0.15
N GLU A 29 0.39 -7.43 1.16
CA GLU A 29 -0.59 -7.75 2.20
C GLU A 29 -0.35 -6.93 3.48
N ILE A 30 -1.41 -6.30 3.97
CA ILE A 30 -1.54 -5.82 5.35
C ILE A 30 -2.50 -6.76 6.06
N GLY A 31 -1.94 -7.78 6.71
CA GLY A 31 -2.68 -8.88 7.31
C GLY A 31 -2.65 -8.88 8.83
N PRO A 32 -3.41 -9.78 9.49
CA PRO A 32 -3.43 -9.84 10.94
C PRO A 32 -2.08 -10.21 11.55
N MET A 33 -1.28 -11.02 10.86
CA MET A 33 0.01 -11.48 11.38
C MET A 33 0.96 -10.30 11.57
N GLU A 34 1.09 -9.46 10.55
CA GLU A 34 1.92 -8.26 10.56
C GLU A 34 1.36 -7.23 11.55
N MET A 35 0.04 -7.09 11.61
CA MET A 35 -0.64 -6.12 12.47
C MET A 35 -0.68 -6.50 13.96
N THR A 36 -0.08 -7.63 14.36
CA THR A 36 0.27 -7.89 15.77
C THR A 36 1.53 -7.14 16.21
N SER A 37 2.41 -6.78 15.28
CA SER A 37 3.66 -6.08 15.58
C SER A 37 3.45 -4.59 15.72
N ARG A 38 3.85 -4.03 16.87
CA ARG A 38 3.88 -2.58 17.08
C ARG A 38 4.84 -1.88 16.11
N ALA A 39 5.96 -2.51 15.78
CA ALA A 39 6.94 -1.94 14.86
C ALA A 39 6.36 -1.86 13.44
N PHE A 40 5.71 -2.92 12.97
CA PHE A 40 5.04 -2.93 11.67
C PHE A 40 3.91 -1.90 11.60
N ARG A 41 3.03 -1.87 12.62
CA ARG A 41 1.94 -0.88 12.70
C ARG A 41 2.44 0.57 12.64
N THR A 42 3.57 0.84 13.31
CA THR A 42 4.20 2.17 13.28
C THR A 42 4.76 2.48 11.89
N ALA A 43 5.47 1.52 11.28
CA ALA A 43 6.08 1.70 9.96
C ALA A 43 5.01 1.87 8.86
N ILE A 44 3.92 1.10 8.88
CA ILE A 44 2.85 1.23 7.88
C ILE A 44 2.09 2.55 8.03
N SER A 45 1.84 3.01 9.26
CA SER A 45 1.23 4.33 9.50
C SER A 45 2.08 5.45 8.94
N GLN A 46 3.40 5.40 9.17
CA GLN A 46 4.33 6.39 8.63
C GLN A 46 4.38 6.34 7.10
N LEU A 47 4.40 5.14 6.49
CA LEU A 47 4.39 4.99 5.04
C LEU A 47 3.13 5.60 4.43
N LEU A 48 1.95 5.23 4.94
CA LEU A 48 0.67 5.71 4.42
C LEU A 48 0.51 7.23 4.60
N ALA A 49 1.10 7.81 5.65
CA ALA A 49 1.10 9.26 5.88
C ALA A 49 2.25 10.01 5.16
N SER A 50 3.19 9.30 4.52
CA SER A 50 4.39 9.92 3.95
C SER A 50 4.15 10.71 2.65
N GLY A 51 2.96 10.60 2.06
CA GLY A 51 2.64 11.17 0.75
C GLY A 51 3.29 10.44 -0.43
N LYS A 52 4.02 9.34 -0.19
CA LYS A 52 4.52 8.48 -1.27
C LYS A 52 3.36 7.74 -1.93
N ALA A 53 3.38 7.68 -3.27
CA ALA A 53 2.45 6.84 -4.02
C ALA A 53 2.57 5.40 -3.54
N THR A 54 1.49 4.87 -2.98
CA THR A 54 1.47 3.57 -2.30
C THR A 54 0.26 2.78 -2.76
N VAL A 55 0.48 1.54 -3.19
CA VAL A 55 -0.57 0.56 -3.43
C VAL A 55 -0.43 -0.53 -2.37
N ALA A 56 -1.51 -0.80 -1.66
CA ALA A 56 -1.53 -1.83 -0.63
C ALA A 56 -2.77 -2.72 -0.78
N THR A 57 -2.63 -4.01 -0.46
CA THR A 57 -3.80 -4.90 -0.34
C THR A 57 -4.05 -5.28 1.12
N LEU A 58 -5.32 -5.51 1.42
CA LEU A 58 -5.81 -5.92 2.73
C LEU A 58 -7.06 -6.78 2.51
N ARG A 59 -7.36 -7.67 3.45
CA ARG A 59 -8.61 -8.44 3.39
C ARG A 59 -9.83 -7.53 3.60
N HIS A 60 -10.94 -7.88 2.94
CA HIS A 60 -12.15 -7.04 2.93
C HIS A 60 -12.77 -6.81 4.31
N ASP A 61 -12.54 -7.73 5.25
CA ASP A 61 -13.01 -7.72 6.63
C ASP A 61 -12.02 -7.05 7.59
N SER A 62 -10.80 -6.76 7.15
CA SER A 62 -9.82 -6.06 7.95
C SER A 62 -10.28 -4.64 8.29
N ARG A 63 -10.12 -4.27 9.56
CA ARG A 63 -10.38 -2.93 10.09
C ARG A 63 -9.20 -2.55 10.95
N TYR A 64 -8.25 -1.83 10.37
CA TYR A 64 -7.04 -1.40 11.06
C TYR A 64 -7.05 0.12 11.25
N PRO A 65 -6.94 0.64 12.48
CA PRO A 65 -6.92 2.09 12.74
C PRO A 65 -5.91 2.85 11.87
N GLU A 66 -4.75 2.25 11.60
CA GLU A 66 -3.69 2.83 10.78
C GLU A 66 -4.14 3.08 9.33
N VAL A 67 -4.88 2.13 8.75
CA VAL A 67 -5.42 2.24 7.39
C VAL A 67 -6.61 3.18 7.36
N GLU A 68 -7.51 3.09 8.36
CA GLU A 68 -8.69 3.96 8.43
C GLU A 68 -8.32 5.42 8.65
N GLU A 69 -7.24 5.70 9.39
CA GLU A 69 -6.73 7.06 9.55
C GLU A 69 -6.09 7.59 8.26
N ALA A 70 -5.32 6.76 7.55
CA ALA A 70 -4.78 7.13 6.24
C ALA A 70 -5.90 7.50 5.26
N ARG A 71 -6.97 6.69 5.18
CA ARG A 71 -8.14 6.96 4.32
C ARG A 71 -8.80 8.31 4.58
N ARG A 72 -8.65 8.87 5.79
CA ARG A 72 -9.22 10.18 6.17
C ARG A 72 -8.29 11.35 5.91
N THR A 73 -6.98 11.09 5.86
CA THR A 73 -5.94 12.12 5.87
C THR A 73 -5.21 12.24 4.54
N VAL A 74 -5.22 11.20 3.71
CA VAL A 74 -4.63 11.19 2.37
C VAL A 74 -5.64 10.76 1.31
N ASP A 75 -5.50 11.30 0.10
CA ASP A 75 -6.34 10.91 -1.03
C ASP A 75 -6.13 9.42 -1.34
N THR A 76 -7.17 8.63 -1.07
CA THR A 76 -7.10 7.17 -1.09
C THR A 76 -8.23 6.60 -1.93
N ARG A 77 -7.86 5.90 -3.01
CA ARG A 77 -8.82 5.07 -3.75
C ARG A 77 -8.87 3.66 -3.20
N THR A 78 -10.09 3.14 -3.03
CA THR A 78 -10.32 1.75 -2.59
C THR A 78 -10.98 0.97 -3.70
N ILE A 79 -10.35 -0.12 -4.11
CA ILE A 79 -10.91 -1.02 -5.12
C ILE A 79 -11.35 -2.29 -4.39
N LEU A 80 -12.65 -2.51 -4.30
CA LEU A 80 -13.19 -3.78 -3.81
C LEU A 80 -13.09 -4.82 -4.93
N VAL A 81 -12.21 -5.79 -4.75
CA VAL A 81 -12.04 -6.88 -5.71
C VAL A 81 -13.16 -7.92 -5.52
N THR A 82 -13.80 -8.28 -6.63
CA THR A 82 -14.88 -9.26 -6.75
C THR A 82 -14.56 -10.20 -7.90
N LEU A 83 -15.26 -11.34 -7.99
CA LEU A 83 -15.10 -12.24 -9.12
C LEU A 83 -15.41 -11.58 -10.48
N ALA A 84 -16.30 -10.58 -10.49
CA ALA A 84 -16.74 -9.91 -11.71
C ALA A 84 -15.75 -8.86 -12.23
N ASN A 85 -14.92 -8.27 -11.36
CA ASN A 85 -13.99 -7.20 -11.76
C ASN A 85 -12.51 -7.59 -11.68
N ARG A 86 -12.15 -8.75 -11.10
CA ARG A 86 -10.76 -9.15 -10.85
C ARG A 86 -9.84 -9.07 -12.08
N GLU A 87 -10.36 -9.32 -13.28
CA GLU A 87 -9.57 -9.27 -14.52
C GLU A 87 -9.28 -7.82 -14.96
N ASN A 88 -10.12 -6.87 -14.55
CA ASN A 88 -9.98 -5.45 -14.91
C ASN A 88 -9.21 -4.64 -13.85
N VAL A 89 -9.20 -5.12 -12.60
CA VAL A 89 -8.52 -4.45 -11.46
C VAL A 89 -7.05 -4.10 -11.76
N PRO A 90 -6.23 -4.96 -12.41
CA PRO A 90 -4.85 -4.60 -12.73
C PRO A 90 -4.74 -3.34 -13.61
N GLN A 91 -5.62 -3.22 -14.61
CA GLN A 91 -5.63 -2.05 -15.52
C GLN A 91 -6.08 -0.79 -14.77
N GLU A 92 -7.05 -0.92 -13.87
CA GLU A 92 -7.48 0.18 -13.00
C GLU A 92 -6.34 0.63 -12.09
N ILE A 93 -5.61 -0.30 -11.44
CA ILE A 93 -4.46 0.02 -10.59
C ILE A 93 -3.38 0.77 -11.39
N VAL A 94 -3.06 0.31 -12.61
CA VAL A 94 -2.06 0.99 -13.46
C VAL A 94 -2.48 2.43 -13.77
N ALA A 95 -3.74 2.66 -14.14
CA ALA A 95 -4.24 3.99 -14.42
C ALA A 95 -4.16 4.92 -13.19
N GLU A 96 -4.48 4.40 -12.00
CA GLU A 96 -4.37 5.16 -10.75
C GLU A 96 -2.91 5.47 -10.40
N VAL A 97 -2.01 4.51 -10.56
CA VAL A 97 -0.58 4.71 -10.32
C VAL A 97 -0.01 5.75 -11.29
N ASP A 98 -0.36 5.69 -12.57
CA ASP A 98 0.07 6.70 -13.55
C ASP A 98 -0.42 8.09 -13.17
N ALA A 99 -1.65 8.22 -12.70
CA ALA A 99 -2.20 9.48 -12.20
C ALA A 99 -1.44 9.98 -10.95
N MET A 100 -1.20 9.11 -9.96
CA MET A 100 -0.43 9.42 -8.75
C MET A 100 1.00 9.88 -9.06
N LEU A 101 1.61 9.29 -10.11
CA LEU A 101 2.98 9.58 -10.52
C LEU A 101 3.11 10.72 -11.54
N GLY A 102 1.98 11.31 -11.98
CA GLY A 102 1.95 12.36 -13.00
C GLY A 102 2.43 11.91 -14.37
N LEU A 103 2.24 10.63 -14.71
CA LEU A 103 2.70 10.02 -15.98
C LEU A 103 1.67 10.15 -17.11
N THR A 104 0.50 10.73 -16.85
CA THR A 104 -0.65 10.82 -17.76
C THR A 104 -0.48 11.77 -18.96
N GLY A 105 0.75 12.13 -19.33
CA GLY A 105 1.09 13.08 -20.41
C GLY A 105 1.71 12.48 -21.68
N GLY A 106 1.75 11.16 -21.85
CA GLY A 106 2.42 10.49 -22.97
C GLY A 106 1.46 9.79 -23.95
N GLY A 107 0.54 10.53 -24.59
CA GLY A 107 -0.14 10.02 -25.79
C GLY A 107 0.83 10.04 -26.99
N PRO A 108 0.74 9.09 -27.95
CA PRO A 108 1.63 9.09 -29.10
C PRO A 108 1.44 10.37 -29.91
N SER A 109 2.54 11.10 -30.13
CA SER A 109 2.65 12.12 -31.18
C SER A 109 2.72 11.48 -32.55
#